data_AF-A0A165H2R2-F1
#
_entry.id   AF-A0A165H2R2-F1
#
_cell.length_a   1.000
_cell.length_b   1.000
_cell.length_c   1.000
_cell.angle_alpha   90.00
_cell.angle_beta   90.00
_cell.angle_gamma   90.00
#
_symmetry.space_group_name_H-M   'P 1'
#
loop_
_entity.id
_entity.type
_entity.pdbx_description
1 polymer ?
#
loop_
_entity_poly.entity_id
_entity_poly.type
_entity_poly.pdbx_seq_one_letter_code
_entity_poly.pdbx_strand_id
1 'polypeptide(L)'
;MSSQHVLNHDENVYITVTVSPSSRFIEHPEALSVNPALTHLGPVGQLRDVQLLSVPRENWPRLQGEILASLNGLDGVRRVDVQDTPRTRVKRGEEL
;
A
#
# COMPACT_ATOMS: atom_id res chain seq x y z
N MET A 1 -15.05 -10.59 -14.10
CA MET A 1 -14.07 -11.50 -13.48
C MET A 1 -13.12 -10.65 -12.66
N SER A 2 -13.28 -10.61 -11.34
CA SER A 2 -12.44 -9.81 -10.46
C SER A 2 -11.13 -10.56 -10.27
N SER A 3 -10.05 -10.12 -10.93
CA SER A 3 -8.70 -10.65 -10.72
C SER A 3 -8.26 -10.29 -9.31
N GLN A 4 -8.63 -11.15 -8.35
CA GLN A 4 -8.15 -11.10 -6.99
C GLN A 4 -6.62 -11.18 -7.06
N HIS A 5 -5.94 -10.06 -6.84
CA HIS A 5 -4.48 -10.05 -6.79
C HIS A 5 -4.11 -10.98 -5.64
N VAL A 6 -3.52 -12.13 -5.96
CA VAL A 6 -2.93 -13.01 -4.96
C VAL A 6 -1.72 -12.25 -4.43
N LEU A 7 -1.94 -11.51 -3.34
CA LEU A 7 -0.91 -10.71 -2.71
C LEU A 7 0.07 -11.67 -2.01
N ASN A 8 1.31 -11.75 -2.52
CA ASN A 8 2.37 -12.51 -1.91
C ASN A 8 3.03 -11.67 -0.81
N HIS A 9 2.53 -11.80 0.43
CA HIS A 9 3.04 -11.06 1.60
C HIS A 9 4.39 -11.60 2.12
N ASP A 10 4.82 -12.78 1.65
CA ASP A 10 6.15 -13.34 1.96
C ASP A 10 7.23 -12.59 1.17
N GLU A 11 6.96 -12.26 -0.08
CA GLU A 11 7.92 -11.58 -0.96
C GLU A 11 7.75 -10.05 -0.97
N ASN A 12 6.53 -9.56 -0.73
CA ASN A 12 6.21 -8.14 -0.87
C ASN A 12 5.55 -7.57 0.38
N VAL A 13 5.87 -6.31 0.66
CA VAL A 13 5.16 -5.47 1.61
C VAL A 13 4.21 -4.59 0.82
N TYR A 14 2.95 -4.55 1.22
CA TYR A 14 1.92 -3.76 0.56
C TYR A 14 1.66 -2.49 1.34
N ILE A 15 1.43 -1.41 0.61
CA ILE A 15 1.21 -0.09 1.18
C ILE A 15 -0.03 0.49 0.52
N THR A 16 -0.98 0.93 1.32
CA THR A 16 -2.15 1.65 0.85
C THR A 16 -1.96 3.13 1.08
N VAL A 17 -2.10 3.92 0.02
CA VAL A 17 -2.02 5.38 0.07
C VAL A 17 -3.39 5.95 -0.20
N THR A 18 -3.97 6.63 0.78
CA THR A 18 -5.18 7.41 0.59
C THR A 18 -4.80 8.81 0.14
N VAL A 19 -5.33 9.22 -0.99
CA VAL A 19 -5.14 10.55 -1.56
C VAL A 19 -6.40 11.40 -1.38
N SER A 20 -6.23 12.72 -1.44
CA SER A 20 -7.34 13.66 -1.38
C SER A 20 -8.16 13.58 -2.69
N PRO A 21 -9.50 13.72 -2.63
CA PRO A 21 -10.37 13.78 -3.82
C PRO A 21 -10.00 14.88 -4.84
N SER A 22 -9.30 15.91 -4.38
CA SER A 22 -8.83 17.03 -5.22
C SER A 22 -7.38 16.89 -5.67
N SER A 23 -6.72 15.77 -5.34
CA SER A 23 -5.32 15.56 -5.68
C SER A 23 -5.15 15.09 -7.12
N ARG A 24 -4.05 15.52 -7.75
CA ARG A 24 -3.60 15.01 -9.06
C ARG A 24 -3.41 13.49 -9.10
N PHE A 25 -3.21 12.85 -7.95
CA PHE A 25 -2.98 11.39 -7.87
C PHE A 25 -4.23 10.57 -8.18
N ILE A 26 -5.41 11.18 -8.30
CA ILE A 26 -6.61 10.50 -8.79
C ILE A 26 -6.56 10.31 -10.32
N GLU A 27 -6.02 11.28 -11.04
CA GLU A 27 -5.85 11.22 -12.49
C GLU A 27 -4.52 10.56 -12.88
N HIS A 28 -3.47 10.79 -12.07
CA HIS A 28 -2.10 10.32 -12.27
C HIS A 28 -1.57 9.53 -11.06
N PRO A 29 -2.11 8.35 -10.78
CA PRO A 29 -1.69 7.53 -9.63
C PRO A 29 -0.24 7.02 -9.76
N GLU A 30 0.30 6.94 -10.98
CA GLU A 30 1.69 6.54 -11.25
C GLU A 30 2.72 7.44 -10.56
N ALA A 31 2.37 8.70 -10.32
CA ALA A 31 3.21 9.68 -9.65
C ALA A 31 3.44 9.38 -8.14
N LEU A 32 2.74 8.38 -7.59
CA LEU A 32 2.99 7.84 -6.25
C LEU A 32 4.22 6.90 -6.18
N SER A 33 4.75 6.47 -7.34
CA SER A 33 5.95 5.61 -7.43
C SER A 33 7.23 6.43 -7.22
N VAL A 34 7.36 7.05 -6.04
CA VAL A 34 8.45 7.97 -5.68
C VAL A 34 9.82 7.30 -5.53
N ASN A 35 9.86 5.98 -5.48
CA ASN A 35 11.07 5.18 -5.33
C ASN A 35 11.05 4.04 -6.36
N PRO A 36 12.17 3.69 -7.00
CA PRO A 36 12.21 2.61 -8.01
C PRO A 36 11.84 1.24 -7.47
N ALA A 37 11.92 1.02 -6.15
CA ALA A 37 11.46 -0.21 -5.50
C ALA A 37 9.94 -0.25 -5.27
N LEU A 38 9.23 0.87 -5.43
CA LEU A 38 7.77 0.92 -5.37
C LEU A 38 7.18 0.54 -6.72
N THR A 39 6.26 -0.41 -6.69
CA THR A 39 5.42 -0.75 -7.84
C THR A 39 3.99 -0.38 -7.53
N HIS A 40 3.36 0.41 -8.41
CA HIS A 40 1.93 0.70 -8.32
C HIS A 40 1.11 -0.45 -8.86
N LEU A 41 0.19 -0.97 -8.05
CA LEU A 41 -0.68 -2.09 -8.40
C LEU A 41 -2.08 -1.65 -8.83
N GLY A 42 -2.48 -0.41 -8.50
CA GLY A 42 -3.79 0.13 -8.83
C GLY A 42 -4.64 0.45 -7.60
N PRO A 43 -5.93 0.80 -7.80
CA PRO A 43 -6.83 1.16 -6.71
C PRO A 43 -7.29 -0.06 -5.89
N VAL A 44 -7.60 0.17 -4.61
CA VAL A 44 -8.13 -0.86 -3.71
C VAL A 44 -9.62 -1.06 -3.96
N GLY A 45 -9.97 -2.12 -4.71
CA GLY A 45 -11.35 -2.47 -4.99
C GLY A 45 -12.06 -1.41 -5.83
N GLN A 46 -13.10 -0.78 -5.27
CA GLN A 46 -13.84 0.31 -5.93
C GLN A 46 -13.40 1.71 -5.46
N LEU A 47 -12.46 1.80 -4.51
CA LEU A 47 -11.98 3.05 -3.93
C LEU A 47 -10.91 3.67 -4.83
N ARG A 48 -11.26 4.73 -5.56
CA ARG A 48 -10.33 5.42 -6.48
C ARG A 48 -9.35 6.34 -5.76
N ASP A 49 -9.69 6.76 -4.56
CA ASP A 49 -8.88 7.58 -3.67
C ASP A 49 -7.87 6.76 -2.87
N VAL A 50 -7.94 5.42 -2.92
CA VAL A 50 -7.01 4.53 -2.22
C VAL A 50 -6.21 3.74 -3.25
N GLN A 51 -4.92 4.03 -3.33
CA GLN A 51 -3.98 3.37 -4.24
C GLN A 51 -3.16 2.33 -3.49
N LEU A 52 -2.98 1.17 -4.11
CA LEU A 52 -2.17 0.07 -3.61
C LEU A 52 -0.79 0.09 -4.27
N LEU A 53 0.24 0.07 -3.45
CA LEU A 53 1.64 -0.03 -3.84
C LEU A 53 2.23 -1.32 -3.25
N SER A 54 3.24 -1.87 -3.91
CA SER A 54 4.05 -2.97 -3.38
C SER A 54 5.53 -2.63 -3.38
N VAL A 55 6.24 -3.15 -2.38
CA VAL A 55 7.69 -3.04 -2.23
C VAL A 55 8.25 -4.43 -1.94
N PRO A 56 9.36 -4.85 -2.56
CA PRO A 56 10.04 -6.09 -2.19
C PRO A 56 10.43 -6.09 -0.71
N ARG A 57 10.08 -7.16 0.02
CA ARG A 57 10.31 -7.27 1.47
C ARG A 57 11.79 -7.19 1.83
N GLU A 58 12.68 -7.65 0.97
CA GLU A 58 14.14 -7.53 1.15
C GLU A 58 14.59 -6.06 1.27
N ASN A 59 13.98 -5.17 0.49
CA ASN A 59 14.35 -3.76 0.44
C ASN A 59 13.60 -2.93 1.50
N TRP A 60 12.48 -3.42 2.00
CA TRP A 60 11.59 -2.68 2.90
C TRP A 60 12.28 -2.15 4.17
N PRO A 61 13.03 -2.94 4.97
CA PRO A 61 13.65 -2.44 6.20
C PRO A 61 14.62 -1.26 5.98
N ARG A 62 15.22 -1.18 4.79
CA ARG A 62 16.18 -0.12 4.43
C ARG A 62 15.47 1.11 3.88
N LEU A 63 14.45 0.91 3.05
CA LEU A 63 13.76 1.98 2.33
C LEU A 63 12.51 2.50 3.04
N GLN A 64 12.00 1.81 4.06
CA GLN A 64 10.75 2.15 4.75
C GLN A 64 10.72 3.62 5.19
N GLY A 65 11.78 4.10 5.84
CA GLY A 65 11.84 5.48 6.33
C GLY A 65 11.75 6.51 5.19
N GLU A 66 12.52 6.30 4.13
CA GLU A 66 12.56 7.17 2.95
C GLU A 66 11.22 7.16 2.18
N ILE A 67 10.66 5.96 1.97
CA ILE A 67 9.39 5.78 1.26
C ILE A 67 8.25 6.44 2.03
N LEU A 68 8.15 6.18 3.33
CA LEU A 68 7.09 6.76 4.15
C LEU A 68 7.23 8.27 4.28
N ALA A 69 8.46 8.79 4.44
CA ALA A 69 8.69 10.23 4.48
C ALA A 69 8.33 10.89 3.14
N SER A 70 8.72 10.28 2.02
CA SER A 70 8.42 10.79 0.68
C SER A 70 6.93 10.81 0.41
N LEU A 71 6.22 9.71 0.68
CA LEU A 71 4.77 9.61 0.46
C LEU A 71 3.99 10.58 1.36
N ASN A 72 4.34 10.73 2.64
CA ASN A 72 3.68 11.68 3.53
C ASN A 72 4.00 13.15 3.19
N GLY A 73 5.12 13.40 2.51
CA GLY A 73 5.51 14.73 2.04
C GLY A 73 4.83 15.16 0.74
N LEU A 74 4.13 14.25 0.05
CA LEU A 74 3.43 14.57 -1.20
C LEU A 74 2.15 15.37 -0.92
N ASP A 75 2.03 16.51 -1.59
CA ASP A 75 0.81 17.31 -1.54
C ASP A 75 -0.38 16.54 -2.12
N GLY A 76 -1.41 16.35 -1.28
CA GLY A 76 -2.59 15.57 -1.62
C GLY A 76 -2.56 14.11 -1.18
N VAL A 77 -1.49 13.62 -0.53
CA VAL A 77 -1.56 12.37 0.25
C VAL A 77 -2.16 12.67 1.63
N ARG A 78 -3.20 11.91 1.99
CA ARG A 78 -3.92 12.06 3.27
C ARG A 78 -3.44 11.06 4.31
N ARG A 79 -3.15 9.84 3.87
CA ARG A 79 -2.81 8.73 4.75
C ARG A 79 -1.98 7.70 4.02
N VAL A 80 -1.03 7.11 4.72
CA VAL A 80 -0.22 6.00 4.26
C VAL A 80 -0.31 4.90 5.31
N ASP A 81 -0.78 3.72 4.92
CA ASP A 81 -0.85 2.55 5.80
C ASP A 81 -0.05 1.40 5.20
N VAL A 82 0.79 0.78 6.02
CA VAL A 82 1.54 -0.42 5.65
C VAL A 82 0.66 -1.62 5.98
N GLN A 83 0.32 -2.40 4.96
CA GLN A 83 -0.43 -3.64 5.07
C GLN A 83 0.57 -4.77 5.36
N ASP A 84 0.90 -4.92 6.63
CA ASP A 84 1.71 -6.02 7.10
C ASP A 84 0.97 -7.36 6.92
N THR A 85 1.73 -8.45 6.94
CA THR A 85 1.22 -9.83 6.86
C THR A 85 -0.05 -9.95 7.71
N PRO A 86 -1.20 -10.40 7.17
CA PRO A 86 -2.44 -10.46 7.93
C PRO A 86 -2.17 -11.20 9.23
N ARG A 87 -2.23 -10.51 10.38
CA ARG A 87 -2.06 -11.15 11.67
C ARG A 87 -3.14 -12.22 11.75
N THR A 88 -2.73 -13.49 11.70
CA THR A 88 -3.62 -14.64 11.80
C THR A 88 -4.56 -14.38 12.95
N ARG A 89 -5.85 -14.23 12.62
CA ARG A 89 -6.89 -14.01 13.62
C ARG A 89 -6.90 -15.27 14.47
N VAL A 90 -6.26 -15.23 15.64
CA VAL A 90 -6.34 -16.32 16.60
C VAL A 90 -7.82 -16.46 16.93
N LYS A 91 -8.43 -17.58 16.52
CA LYS A 91 -9.81 -17.88 16.92
C LYS A 91 -9.82 -17.91 18.45
N ARG A 92 -10.37 -16.87 19.08
CA ARG A 92 -10.68 -16.88 20.50
C ARG A 92 -11.92 -17.75 20.66
N GLY A 93 -11.72 -19.02 21.01
CA GLY A 93 -12.82 -19.96 21.18
C GLY A 93 -12.34 -21.40 21.24
N GLU A 94 -11.53 -21.73 22.24
CA GLU A 94 -11.40 -23.11 22.71
C GLU A 94 -11.31 -23.06 24.24
N GLU A 95 -12.44 -22.71 24.86
CA GLU A 95 -12.74 -23.09 26.24
C GLU A 95 -13.72 -24.28 26.14
N LEU A 96 -13.19 -25.49 26.33
CA LEU A 96 -13.93 -26.66 26.82
C LEU A 96 -13.00 -27.48 27.71
#